data_AF-A0A4Q2LH61-F1
#
_entry.id   AF-A0A4Q2LH61-F1
#
_cell.length_a   1.000
_cell.length_b   1.000
_cell.length_c   1.000
_cell.angle_alpha   90.00
_cell.angle_beta   90.00
_cell.angle_gamma   90.00
#
_symmetry.space_group_name_H-M   'P 1'
#
loop_
_entity.id
_entity.type
_entity.pdbx_description
1 polymer ?
#
loop_
_entity_poly.entity_id
_entity_poly.type
_entity_poly.pdbx_seq_one_letter_code
_entity_poly.pdbx_strand_id
1 'polypeptide(L)'
;MHINRTQNSVRSNFKDYCTNMYQTEVYPWNGYGDVTTVGTFQQQKGLADMTFLYEVIIISKEEEILLETKVTAKDEENAKFKAEVYDTLRKNRLTPDDVTIITRQLGSVKTNS
;
A
#
# COMPACT_ATOMS: atom_id res chain seq x y z
N MET A 1 -40.51 34.94 -15.16
CA MET A 1 -39.23 35.40 -15.74
C MET A 1 -38.46 36.14 -14.66
N HIS A 2 -37.12 35.98 -14.67
CA HIS A 2 -36.10 36.60 -13.80
C HIS A 2 -35.74 35.88 -12.50
N ILE A 3 -34.60 35.20 -12.63
CA ILE A 3 -33.79 34.46 -11.67
C ILE A 3 -32.85 35.48 -11.04
N ASN A 4 -32.77 35.56 -9.71
CA ASN A 4 -31.67 36.24 -9.04
C ASN A 4 -30.88 35.22 -8.21
N ARG A 5 -29.70 34.89 -8.75
CA ARG A 5 -28.61 34.16 -8.11
C ARG A 5 -28.07 34.99 -6.95
N THR A 6 -27.93 34.40 -5.78
CA THR A 6 -27.00 34.90 -4.75
C THR A 6 -25.98 33.81 -4.49
N GLN A 7 -24.75 34.11 -4.91
CA GLN A 7 -23.56 33.30 -4.69
C GLN A 7 -23.18 33.38 -3.21
N ASN A 8 -23.23 32.26 -2.49
CA ASN A 8 -22.52 32.14 -1.22
C ASN A 8 -21.15 31.53 -1.48
N SER A 9 -20.16 32.35 -1.12
CA SER A 9 -18.72 32.13 -1.14
C SER A 9 -18.33 30.88 -0.34
N VAL A 10 -17.92 29.82 -1.03
CA VAL A 10 -16.99 28.81 -0.51
C VAL A 10 -15.69 28.95 -1.30
N ARG A 11 -14.91 29.97 -0.95
CA ARG A 11 -13.50 30.09 -1.35
C ARG A 11 -12.67 29.52 -0.20
N SER A 12 -12.14 28.32 -0.39
CA SER A 12 -10.82 27.95 0.13
C SER A 12 -10.31 26.69 -0.58
N ASN A 13 -9.32 26.93 -1.44
CA ASN A 13 -8.20 26.04 -1.75
C ASN A 13 -8.43 24.73 -2.52
N PHE A 14 -9.09 24.81 -3.67
CA PHE A 14 -9.04 23.78 -4.73
C PHE A 14 -8.01 24.11 -5.84
N LYS A 15 -6.91 24.80 -5.50
CA LYS A 15 -5.95 25.32 -6.49
C LYS A 15 -4.50 24.85 -6.36
N ASP A 16 -4.21 23.91 -5.47
CA ASP A 16 -2.86 23.34 -5.33
C ASP A 16 -2.77 21.90 -5.88
N TYR A 17 -3.70 21.50 -6.75
CA TYR A 17 -3.58 20.27 -7.50
C TYR A 17 -2.53 20.44 -8.62
N CYS A 18 -1.41 19.75 -8.41
CA CYS A 18 -0.48 19.27 -9.43
C CYS A 18 0.37 20.34 -10.14
N THR A 19 1.37 20.87 -9.44
CA THR A 19 2.60 21.35 -10.10
C THR A 19 3.76 20.50 -9.63
N ASN A 20 3.99 19.35 -10.28
CA ASN A 20 5.24 18.62 -10.12
C ASN A 20 6.31 19.30 -10.97
N MET A 21 7.18 20.08 -10.34
CA MET A 21 8.47 20.46 -10.90
C MET A 21 9.34 19.21 -10.98
N TYR A 22 9.64 18.75 -12.19
CA TYR A 22 10.67 17.75 -12.42
C TYR A 22 12.03 18.42 -12.26
N GLN A 23 12.74 18.14 -11.18
CA GLN A 23 14.15 18.52 -11.04
C GLN A 23 15.01 17.34 -11.48
N THR A 24 15.43 17.38 -12.74
CA THR A 24 16.35 16.41 -13.33
C THR A 24 17.78 16.83 -12.98
N GLU A 25 18.42 16.15 -12.03
CA GLU A 25 19.87 16.28 -11.87
C GLU A 25 20.57 15.33 -12.84
N VAL A 26 21.24 15.91 -13.84
CA VAL A 26 22.09 15.18 -14.79
C VAL A 26 23.49 15.08 -14.18
N TYR A 27 23.90 13.87 -13.79
CA TYR A 27 25.28 13.60 -13.40
C TYR A 27 26.11 13.23 -14.63
N PRO A 28 27.31 13.81 -14.82
CA PRO A 28 28.19 13.45 -15.94
C PRO A 28 28.65 12.00 -15.81
N TRP A 29 28.57 11.28 -16.92
CA TRP A 29 28.84 9.84 -17.02
C TRP A 29 30.35 9.59 -17.08
N ASN A 30 30.89 8.85 -16.11
CA ASN A 30 32.28 8.41 -16.11
C ASN A 30 32.30 7.04 -16.77
N GLY A 31 32.69 6.98 -18.04
CA GLY A 31 32.66 5.75 -18.83
C GLY A 31 33.61 4.69 -18.30
N TYR A 32 33.08 3.75 -17.53
CA TYR A 32 33.62 2.39 -17.36
C TYR A 32 32.45 1.46 -17.05
N GLY A 33 32.38 0.35 -17.80
CA GLY A 33 31.27 -0.59 -17.74
C GLY A 33 31.16 -1.31 -16.41
N ASP A 34 29.95 -1.34 -15.89
CA ASP A 34 29.38 -2.45 -15.12
C ASP A 34 27.86 -2.24 -15.10
N VAL A 35 27.09 -3.30 -15.39
CA VAL A 35 25.62 -3.27 -15.35
C VAL A 35 25.18 -3.14 -13.89
N THR A 36 25.07 -1.91 -13.41
CA THR A 36 24.38 -1.59 -12.16
C THR A 36 23.05 -0.95 -12.52
N THR A 37 22.01 -1.78 -12.67
CA THR A 37 20.63 -1.29 -12.62
C THR A 37 20.33 -0.88 -11.18
N VAL A 38 20.79 0.31 -10.78
CA VAL A 38 20.27 1.02 -9.61
C VAL A 38 18.92 1.58 -10.02
N GLY A 39 17.88 0.77 -9.86
CA GLY A 39 16.51 1.19 -10.00
C GLY A 39 16.23 2.36 -9.07
N THR A 40 15.83 3.48 -9.64
CA THR A 40 15.48 4.70 -8.92
C THR A 40 14.22 4.43 -8.10
N PHE A 41 14.35 4.28 -6.79
CA PHE A 41 13.21 4.24 -5.87
C PHE A 41 12.65 5.66 -5.73
N GLN A 42 11.54 5.94 -6.41
CA GLN A 42 10.78 7.17 -6.19
C GLN A 42 10.06 7.08 -4.85
N GLN A 43 10.63 7.69 -3.80
CA GLN A 43 9.93 7.88 -2.55
C GLN A 43 8.95 9.04 -2.72
N GLN A 44 7.68 8.72 -3.03
CA GLN A 44 6.59 9.69 -3.04
C GLN A 44 6.37 10.23 -1.62
N LYS A 45 6.87 11.44 -1.37
CA LYS A 45 6.66 12.17 -0.12
C LYS A 45 5.42 13.04 -0.30
N GLY A 46 4.28 12.65 0.28
CA GLY A 46 3.13 13.56 0.39
C GLY A 46 1.71 13.01 0.20
N LEU A 47 1.46 11.71 0.35
CA LEU A 47 0.11 11.22 0.66
C LEU A 47 0.13 10.80 2.12
N ALA A 48 -0.86 11.23 2.92
CA ALA A 48 -1.03 10.67 4.26
C ALA A 48 -0.93 9.15 4.13
N ASP A 49 -0.01 8.52 4.87
CA ASP A 49 0.24 7.07 4.85
C ASP A 49 -1.06 6.35 5.28
N MET A 50 -1.98 6.17 4.33
CA MET A 50 -3.26 5.54 4.57
C MET A 50 -2.97 4.10 4.90
N THR A 51 -3.22 3.75 6.15
CA THR A 51 -3.10 2.38 6.63
C THR A 51 -4.50 1.80 6.63
N PHE A 52 -4.62 0.54 6.24
CA PHE A 52 -5.88 -0.20 6.24
C PHE A 52 -5.81 -1.35 7.23
N LEU A 53 -6.95 -1.69 7.81
CA LEU A 53 -7.13 -2.91 8.57
C LEU A 53 -7.41 -4.04 7.58
N TYR A 54 -6.59 -5.07 7.63
CA TYR A 54 -6.76 -6.30 6.88
C TYR A 54 -7.07 -7.44 7.82
N GLU A 55 -7.94 -8.33 7.37
CA GLU A 55 -8.14 -9.66 7.93
C GLU A 55 -7.44 -10.66 7.01
N VAL A 56 -6.53 -11.44 7.57
CA VAL A 56 -5.75 -12.47 6.86
C VAL A 56 -6.11 -13.82 7.44
N ILE A 57 -6.60 -14.71 6.59
CA ILE A 57 -7.03 -16.05 6.94
C ILE A 57 -6.26 -17.05 6.09
N ILE A 58 -5.70 -18.09 6.70
CA ILE A 58 -5.06 -19.21 6.02
C ILE A 58 -5.89 -20.45 6.31
N ILE A 59 -6.40 -21.07 5.26
CA ILE A 59 -7.22 -22.29 5.33
C ILE A 59 -6.47 -23.41 4.60
N SER A 60 -6.30 -24.57 5.22
CA SER A 60 -5.71 -25.75 4.58
C SER A 60 -6.69 -26.41 3.59
N LYS A 61 -6.19 -27.27 2.70
CA LYS A 61 -7.05 -28.14 1.88
C LYS A 61 -7.97 -29.07 2.69
N GLU A 62 -7.65 -29.30 3.95
CA GLU A 62 -8.44 -30.10 4.89
C GLU A 62 -9.52 -29.27 5.62
N GLU A 63 -9.77 -28.04 5.13
CA GLU A 63 -10.72 -27.08 5.71
C GLU A 63 -10.37 -26.62 7.14
N GLU A 64 -9.11 -26.80 7.55
CA GLU A 64 -8.61 -26.33 8.85
C GLU A 64 -8.14 -24.87 8.75
N ILE A 65 -8.57 -24.04 9.70
CA ILE A 65 -8.08 -22.66 9.83
C ILE A 65 -6.74 -22.68 10.57
N LEU A 66 -5.66 -22.43 9.84
CA LEU A 66 -4.30 -22.41 10.39
C LEU A 66 -3.95 -21.08 11.04
N LEU A 67 -4.53 -19.99 10.54
CA LEU A 67 -4.33 -18.65 11.03
C LEU A 67 -5.54 -17.80 10.67
N GLU A 68 -6.02 -17.02 11.63
CA GLU A 68 -6.96 -15.93 11.42
C GLU A 68 -6.48 -14.74 12.25
N THR A 69 -6.04 -13.68 11.58
CA THR A 69 -5.48 -12.51 12.27
C THR A 69 -5.86 -11.21 11.57
N LYS A 70 -5.89 -10.13 12.35
CA LYS A 70 -6.19 -8.78 11.88
C LYS A 70 -4.97 -7.91 12.04
N VAL A 71 -4.51 -7.31 10.94
CA VAL A 71 -3.27 -6.53 10.88
C VAL A 71 -3.49 -5.22 10.15
N THR A 72 -2.80 -4.18 10.60
CA THR A 72 -2.80 -2.88 9.92
C THR A 72 -1.63 -2.79 8.94
N ALA A 73 -1.90 -2.57 7.67
CA ALA A 73 -0.89 -2.51 6.61
C ALA A 73 -1.23 -1.45 5.55
N LYS A 74 -0.22 -1.05 4.77
CA LYS A 74 -0.40 -0.10 3.67
C LYS A 74 -1.04 -0.75 2.43
N ASP A 75 -0.83 -2.05 2.27
CA ASP A 75 -1.31 -2.87 1.17
C ASP A 75 -1.46 -4.34 1.63
N GLU A 76 -2.02 -5.16 0.76
CA GLU A 76 -2.27 -6.58 0.98
C GLU A 76 -0.98 -7.39 1.24
N GLU A 77 0.10 -7.08 0.54
CA GLU A 77 1.36 -7.84 0.66
C GLU A 77 2.02 -7.59 2.01
N ASN A 78 2.03 -6.32 2.42
CA ASN A 78 2.45 -5.92 3.77
C ASN A 78 1.54 -6.54 4.85
N ALA A 79 0.26 -6.75 4.57
CA ALA A 79 -0.64 -7.46 5.50
C ALA A 79 -0.24 -8.93 5.64
N LYS A 80 -0.01 -9.64 4.54
CA LYS A 80 0.46 -11.04 4.56
C LYS A 80 1.80 -11.19 5.28
N PHE A 81 2.72 -10.26 5.04
CA PHE A 81 4.01 -10.25 5.72
C PHE A 81 3.85 -10.04 7.23
N LYS A 82 3.09 -9.02 7.65
CA LYS A 82 2.82 -8.75 9.07
C LYS A 82 2.02 -9.85 9.77
N ALA A 83 1.18 -10.56 9.03
CA ALA A 83 0.45 -11.72 9.51
C ALA A 83 1.33 -12.99 9.62
N GLU A 84 2.62 -12.92 9.27
CA GLU A 84 3.54 -14.07 9.34
C GLU A 84 3.03 -15.29 8.55
N VAL A 85 2.40 -15.05 7.39
CA VAL A 85 1.80 -16.11 6.57
C VAL A 85 2.84 -17.17 6.20
N TYR A 86 4.01 -16.76 5.71
CA TYR A 86 5.08 -17.68 5.30
C TYR A 86 5.67 -18.47 6.46
N ASP A 87 5.83 -17.85 7.63
CA ASP A 87 6.29 -18.55 8.83
C ASP A 87 5.27 -19.56 9.33
N THR A 88 3.98 -19.24 9.21
CA THR A 88 2.89 -20.16 9.53
C THR A 88 2.91 -21.39 8.63
N LEU A 89 3.09 -21.21 7.31
CA LEU A 89 3.23 -22.33 6.38
C LEU A 89 4.48 -23.18 6.70
N ARG A 90 5.61 -22.52 6.97
CA ARG A 90 6.86 -23.21 7.32
C ARG A 90 6.74 -24.03 8.61
N LYS A 91 6.10 -23.49 9.66
CA LYS A 91 5.86 -24.18 10.93
C LYS A 91 4.99 -25.43 10.74
N ASN A 92 3.99 -25.35 9.86
CA ASN A 92 3.09 -26.45 9.53
C ASN A 92 3.60 -27.38 8.41
N ARG A 93 4.80 -27.12 7.85
CA ARG A 93 5.37 -27.86 6.71
C ARG A 93 4.48 -27.89 5.48
N LEU A 94 3.74 -26.82 5.25
CA LEU A 94 2.83 -26.66 4.12
C LEU A 94 3.45 -25.78 3.04
N THR A 95 2.99 -25.97 1.81
CA THR A 95 3.34 -25.10 0.68
C THR A 95 2.17 -24.16 0.35
N PRO A 96 2.40 -23.06 -0.38
CA PRO A 96 1.31 -22.19 -0.84
C PRO A 96 0.24 -22.92 -1.68
N ASP A 97 0.60 -24.04 -2.33
CA ASP A 97 -0.34 -24.84 -3.12
C ASP A 97 -1.29 -25.66 -2.23
N ASP A 98 -0.98 -25.82 -0.94
CA ASP A 98 -1.75 -26.62 0.04
C ASP A 98 -2.72 -25.80 0.88
N VAL A 99 -2.74 -24.48 0.66
CA VAL A 99 -3.54 -23.55 1.42
C VAL A 99 -4.28 -22.57 0.52
N THR A 100 -5.37 -22.02 1.04
CA THR A 100 -6.01 -20.83 0.51
C THR A 100 -5.74 -19.69 1.47
N ILE A 101 -5.10 -18.63 0.97
CA ILE A 101 -4.84 -17.40 1.74
C ILE A 101 -5.90 -16.37 1.31
N ILE A 102 -6.79 -16.03 2.24
CA ILE A 102 -7.82 -15.02 2.04
C ILE A 102 -7.34 -13.74 2.73
N THR A 103 -7.27 -12.65 1.97
CA THR A 103 -6.98 -11.32 2.54
C THR A 103 -8.14 -10.38 2.24
N ARG A 104 -8.73 -9.81 3.30
CA ARG A 104 -9.87 -8.92 3.20
C ARG A 104 -9.54 -7.56 3.80
N GLN A 105 -9.68 -6.51 3.01
CA GLN A 105 -9.60 -5.14 3.51
C GLN A 105 -10.91 -4.78 4.23
N LEU A 106 -10.81 -4.42 5.51
CA LEU A 106 -11.96 -4.05 6.35
C LEU A 106 -12.23 -2.54 6.34
N GLY A 107 -11.18 -1.71 6.19
CA GLY A 107 -11.34 -0.26 6.11
C GLY A 107 -10.06 0.52 6.41
N SER A 108 -10.08 1.83 6.16
CA SER A 108 -8.97 2.73 6.49
C SER A 108 -8.92 3.00 7.98
N VAL A 109 -7.72 2.99 8.55
CA VAL A 109 -7.47 3.26 9.96
C VAL A 109 -6.48 4.41 10.07
N LYS A 110 -6.78 5.36 10.97
CA LYS A 110 -5.81 6.38 11.34
C LYS A 110 -4.83 5.79 12.34
N THR A 111 -3.61 5.55 11.92
CA THR A 111 -2.51 5.19 12.82
C THR A 111 -1.86 6.48 13.32
N ASN A 112 -1.81 6.68 14.63
CA ASN A 112 -0.98 7.74 15.20
C ASN A 112 0.46 7.23 15.17
N SER A 113 1.28 7.78 14.28
CA SER A 113 2.73 7.55 14.22
C SER A 113 3.47 8.37 15.27
#